data_AF-A0A9Q2RTR7-F1
#
_entry.id   AF-A0A9Q2RTR7-F1
#
_cell.length_a   1.000
_cell.length_b   1.000
_cell.length_c   1.000
_cell.angle_alpha   90.00
_cell.angle_beta   90.00
_cell.angle_gamma   90.00
#
_symmetry.space_group_name_H-M   'P 1'
#
loop_
_entity.id
_entity.type
_entity.pdbx_description
1 polymer ?
#
loop_
_entity_poly.entity_id
_entity_poly.type
_entity_poly.pdbx_seq_one_letter_code
_entity_poly.pdbx_strand_id
1 'polypeptide(L)'
;MRFDGRNPRAESFLKRESSRLITDIVEDTRKAIRTVLELDMAAGRGPRATALDIVGRVNRATGRREGGLIGLTEGDMQATRNALAQLRSGQPGQMRAFMRRAGVTKREMALVQSYIRDKKPVPADIARKLVGRYSDNLLKLRGETIARTELLGSLHHAQDEGLQQLVDAGKLRNDQITEEWDASEDGDTRDSHAAVNGTKIKRGELFIVGGYQMSGPGDRSHGAPAKEIISCRCRKRISINFLADLAL
;
A
#
# COMPACT_ATOMS: atom_id res chain seq x y z
N MET A 1 10.97 2.66 40.12
CA MET A 1 11.55 2.18 38.85
C MET A 1 11.15 3.16 37.75
N ARG A 2 12.12 3.79 37.08
CA ARG A 2 11.86 4.69 35.95
C ARG A 2 11.78 3.81 34.71
N PHE A 3 10.57 3.66 34.13
CA PHE A 3 10.38 2.91 32.89
C PHE A 3 11.10 3.67 31.79
N ASP A 4 12.27 3.19 31.36
CA ASP A 4 12.94 3.74 30.20
C ASP A 4 12.18 3.25 28.97
N GLY A 5 11.29 4.09 28.45
CA GLY A 5 10.46 3.78 27.28
C GLY A 5 11.24 3.75 25.96
N ARG A 6 12.57 3.95 26.00
CA ARG A 6 13.43 3.78 24.83
C ARG A 6 13.75 2.31 24.60
N ASN A 7 13.51 1.88 23.37
CA ASN A 7 13.82 0.55 22.91
C ASN A 7 14.80 0.63 21.72
N PRO A 8 16.12 0.56 21.98
CA PRO A 8 17.13 0.73 20.94
C PRO A 8 16.99 -0.28 19.79
N ARG A 9 16.51 -1.50 20.06
CA ARG A 9 16.31 -2.53 19.02
C ARG A 9 15.15 -2.14 18.10
N ALA A 10 14.00 -1.75 18.66
CA ALA A 10 12.86 -1.25 17.89
C ALA A 10 13.19 0.05 17.11
N GLU A 11 13.92 0.99 17.72
CA GLU A 11 14.40 2.19 17.03
C GLU A 11 15.32 1.84 15.85
N SER A 12 16.21 0.87 16.02
CA SER A 12 17.12 0.42 14.94
C SER A 12 16.34 -0.20 13.78
N PHE A 13 15.27 -0.95 14.08
CA PHE A 13 14.40 -1.55 13.08
C PHE A 13 13.66 -0.47 12.28
N LEU A 14 13.02 0.48 12.96
CA LEU A 14 12.33 1.60 12.31
C LEU A 14 13.27 2.41 11.40
N LYS A 15 14.52 2.64 11.83
CA LYS A 15 15.54 3.31 11.00
C LYS A 15 15.90 2.52 9.75
N ARG A 16 16.04 1.18 9.84
CA ARG A 16 16.32 0.33 8.68
C ARG A 16 15.14 0.30 7.71
N GLU A 17 13.92 0.14 8.23
CA GLU A 17 12.71 0.09 7.41
C GLU A 17 12.43 1.41 6.69
N SER A 18 12.51 2.53 7.41
CA SER A 18 12.38 3.85 6.79
C SER A 18 13.44 4.12 5.71
N SER A 19 14.68 3.66 5.90
CA SER A 19 15.75 3.80 4.91
C SER A 19 15.46 3.01 3.62
N ARG A 20 14.94 1.78 3.74
CA ARG A 20 14.52 0.99 2.58
C ARG A 20 13.37 1.68 1.84
N LEU A 21 12.32 2.09 2.56
CA LEU A 21 11.18 2.77 1.97
C LEU A 21 11.58 4.03 1.19
N ILE A 22 12.48 4.85 1.75
CA ILE A 22 12.98 6.05 1.08
C ILE A 22 13.67 5.69 -0.23
N THR A 23 14.49 4.63 -0.23
CA THR A 23 15.19 4.16 -1.43
C THR A 23 14.20 3.72 -2.51
N ASP A 24 13.18 2.94 -2.14
CA ASP A 24 12.16 2.47 -3.07
C ASP A 24 11.35 3.63 -3.67
N ILE A 25 10.97 4.62 -2.85
CA ILE A 25 10.26 5.83 -3.32
C ILE A 25 11.12 6.65 -4.28
N VAL A 26 12.41 6.82 -3.99
CA VAL A 26 13.34 7.57 -4.85
C VAL A 26 13.51 6.85 -6.19
N GLU A 27 13.68 5.53 -6.17
CA GLU A 27 13.82 4.72 -7.37
C GLU A 27 12.56 4.72 -8.23
N ASP A 28 11.38 4.60 -7.63
CA ASP A 28 10.10 4.75 -8.32
C ASP A 28 9.95 6.13 -8.95
N THR A 29 10.29 7.19 -8.20
CA THR A 29 10.19 8.58 -8.70
C THR A 29 11.15 8.81 -9.86
N ARG A 30 12.37 8.27 -9.77
CA ARG A 30 13.39 8.36 -10.83
C ARG A 30 12.94 7.64 -12.09
N LYS A 31 12.44 6.41 -11.98
CA LYS A 31 11.86 5.67 -13.11
C LYS A 31 10.68 6.44 -13.70
N ALA A 32 9.83 7.00 -12.83
CA ALA A 32 8.64 7.70 -13.27
C ALA A 32 8.95 8.94 -14.12
N ILE A 33 9.85 9.80 -13.63
CA ILE A 33 10.30 10.99 -14.35
C ILE A 33 10.94 10.58 -15.68
N ARG A 34 11.77 9.54 -15.71
CA ARG A 34 12.42 9.07 -16.94
C ARG A 34 11.39 8.67 -18.00
N THR A 35 10.41 7.85 -17.63
CA THR A 35 9.35 7.43 -18.56
C THR A 35 8.60 8.64 -19.12
N VAL A 36 8.25 9.63 -18.30
CA VAL A 36 7.55 10.83 -18.77
C VAL A 36 8.40 11.64 -19.75
N LEU A 37 9.69 11.83 -19.45
CA LEU A 37 10.61 12.56 -20.32
C LEU A 37 10.78 11.87 -21.68
N GLU A 38 10.98 10.55 -21.69
CA GLU A 38 11.15 9.77 -22.93
C GLU A 38 9.91 9.89 -23.83
N LEU A 39 8.73 9.80 -23.24
CA LEU A 39 7.46 9.88 -23.98
C LEU A 39 7.17 11.27 -24.50
N ASP A 40 7.46 12.29 -23.70
CA ASP A 40 7.23 13.67 -24.11
C ASP A 40 8.21 14.11 -25.20
N MET A 41 9.45 13.63 -25.14
CA MET A 41 10.41 13.78 -26.23
C MET A 41 9.91 13.09 -27.51
N ALA A 42 9.45 11.84 -27.42
CA ALA A 42 8.92 11.10 -28.56
C ALA A 42 7.68 11.77 -29.19
N ALA A 43 6.85 12.41 -28.37
CA ALA A 43 5.66 13.14 -28.80
C ALA A 43 5.95 14.60 -29.24
N GLY A 44 7.21 15.04 -29.26
CA GLY A 44 7.60 16.40 -29.65
C GLY A 44 7.09 17.49 -28.70
N ARG A 45 6.86 17.15 -27.42
CA ARG A 45 6.35 18.10 -26.42
C ARG A 45 7.48 18.98 -25.88
N GLY A 46 7.19 20.27 -25.73
CA GLY A 46 8.15 21.24 -25.23
C GLY A 46 8.36 21.16 -23.70
N PRO A 47 9.50 21.64 -23.17
CA PRO A 47 9.88 21.48 -21.76
C PRO A 47 8.83 21.98 -20.74
N ARG A 48 8.14 23.08 -21.05
CA ARG A 48 7.09 23.64 -20.18
C ARG A 48 5.88 22.71 -20.05
N ALA A 49 5.48 22.05 -21.13
CA ALA A 49 4.35 21.14 -21.11
C ALA A 49 4.68 19.89 -20.29
N THR A 50 5.89 19.36 -20.46
CA THR A 50 6.40 18.21 -19.70
C THR A 50 6.51 18.51 -18.22
N ALA A 51 7.00 19.71 -17.85
CA ALA A 51 7.02 20.13 -16.45
C ALA A 51 5.61 20.10 -15.83
N LEU A 52 4.57 20.55 -16.55
CA LEU A 52 3.18 20.52 -16.07
C LEU A 52 2.60 19.11 -15.96
N ASP A 53 3.05 18.16 -16.77
CA ASP A 53 2.63 16.77 -16.67
C ASP A 53 3.32 16.06 -15.49
N ILE A 54 4.56 16.46 -15.17
CA ILE A 54 5.27 15.99 -13.97
C ILE A 54 4.60 16.54 -12.70
N VAL A 55 4.50 17.87 -12.56
CA VAL A 55 4.08 18.52 -11.30
C VAL A 55 2.56 18.72 -11.16
N GLY A 56 1.80 18.54 -12.22
CA GLY A 56 0.37 18.86 -12.25
C GLY A 56 0.07 20.34 -12.44
N ARG A 57 -1.21 20.65 -12.66
CA ARG A 57 -1.72 21.99 -12.97
C ARG A 57 -2.45 22.56 -11.76
N VAL A 58 -2.34 23.88 -11.53
CA VAL A 58 -3.05 24.54 -10.43
C VAL A 58 -4.53 24.62 -10.76
N ASN A 59 -5.36 24.00 -9.93
CA ASN A 59 -6.80 24.17 -9.96
C ASN A 59 -7.16 25.49 -9.26
N ARG A 60 -7.77 26.43 -10.00
CA ARG A 60 -8.13 27.76 -9.49
C ARG A 60 -9.16 27.72 -8.37
N ALA A 61 -10.00 26.69 -8.31
CA ALA A 61 -11.04 26.57 -7.27
C ALA A 61 -10.45 26.08 -5.94
N THR A 62 -9.45 25.19 -5.98
CA THR A 62 -8.85 24.59 -4.78
C THR A 62 -7.54 25.26 -4.38
N GLY A 63 -6.89 25.99 -5.30
CA GLY A 63 -5.56 26.56 -5.12
C GLY A 63 -4.42 25.54 -5.14
N ARG A 64 -4.72 24.25 -5.38
CA ARG A 64 -3.76 23.15 -5.30
C ARG A 64 -3.35 22.66 -6.68
N ARG A 65 -2.16 22.07 -6.79
CA ARG A 65 -1.74 21.33 -7.99
C ARG A 65 -2.42 19.96 -8.01
N GLU A 66 -3.00 19.62 -9.15
CA GLU A 66 -3.78 18.41 -9.38
C GLU A 66 -3.32 17.76 -10.70
N GLY A 67 -3.40 16.42 -10.77
CA GLY A 67 -3.09 15.63 -11.96
C GLY A 67 -1.60 15.56 -12.31
N GLY A 68 -0.72 15.71 -11.31
CA GLY A 68 0.71 15.45 -11.47
C GLY A 68 1.02 13.95 -11.40
N LEU A 69 2.20 13.58 -11.90
CA LEU A 69 2.69 12.20 -11.90
C LEU A 69 3.75 11.95 -10.82
N ILE A 70 4.26 13.00 -10.17
CA ILE A 70 5.19 12.86 -9.04
C ILE A 70 4.54 12.01 -7.94
N GLY A 71 5.29 11.01 -7.48
CA GLY A 71 4.88 10.10 -6.41
C GLY A 71 4.09 8.88 -6.89
N LEU A 72 3.75 8.78 -8.17
CA LEU A 72 3.12 7.58 -8.73
C LEU A 72 4.15 6.48 -9.07
N THR A 73 3.74 5.20 -9.01
CA THR A 73 4.56 4.11 -9.58
C THR A 73 4.57 4.19 -11.11
N GLU A 74 5.51 3.47 -11.74
CA GLU A 74 5.47 3.19 -13.18
C GLU A 74 4.14 2.57 -13.63
N GLY A 75 3.60 1.64 -12.84
CA GLY A 75 2.31 1.00 -13.09
C GLY A 75 1.14 1.99 -13.07
N ASP A 76 1.12 2.89 -12.09
CA ASP A 76 0.08 3.93 -11.94
C ASP A 76 0.10 4.92 -13.10
N MET A 77 1.28 5.31 -13.57
CA MET A 77 1.42 6.16 -14.75
C MET A 77 0.93 5.46 -16.01
N GLN A 78 1.27 4.18 -16.20
CA GLN A 78 0.76 3.40 -17.33
C GLN A 78 -0.77 3.25 -17.24
N ALA A 79 -1.31 3.05 -16.04
CA ALA A 79 -2.75 3.03 -15.80
C ALA A 79 -3.42 4.35 -16.16
N THR A 80 -2.82 5.48 -15.77
CA THR A 80 -3.28 6.84 -16.08
C THR A 80 -3.27 7.12 -17.59
N ARG A 81 -2.24 6.65 -18.30
CA ARG A 81 -2.19 6.73 -19.77
C ARG A 81 -3.27 5.89 -20.44
N ASN A 82 -3.40 4.64 -20.02
CA ASN A 82 -4.41 3.71 -20.55
C ASN A 82 -5.83 4.26 -20.31
N ALA A 83 -6.06 4.91 -19.16
CA ALA A 83 -7.32 5.59 -18.86
C ALA A 83 -7.66 6.70 -19.86
N LEU A 84 -6.68 7.54 -20.24
CA LEU A 84 -6.90 8.58 -21.24
C LEU A 84 -7.29 7.99 -22.61
N ALA A 85 -6.61 6.93 -23.05
CA ALA A 85 -6.93 6.24 -24.30
C ALA A 85 -8.33 5.61 -24.25
N GLN A 86 -8.68 4.96 -23.13
CA GLN A 86 -9.99 4.34 -22.91
C GLN A 86 -11.13 5.36 -23.01
N LEU A 87 -11.00 6.52 -22.34
CA LEU A 87 -12.02 7.58 -22.33
C LEU A 87 -12.22 8.22 -23.71
N ARG A 88 -11.15 8.37 -24.49
CA ARG A 88 -11.19 9.01 -25.80
C ARG A 88 -11.60 8.06 -26.93
N SER A 89 -11.57 6.76 -26.71
CA SER A 89 -11.88 5.75 -27.73
C SER A 89 -13.31 5.83 -28.28
N GLY A 90 -14.27 6.31 -27.48
CA GLY A 90 -15.70 6.27 -27.80
C GLY A 90 -16.31 4.85 -27.82
N GLN A 91 -15.52 3.83 -27.53
CA GLN A 91 -15.99 2.44 -27.51
C GLN A 91 -16.55 2.10 -26.12
N PRO A 92 -17.81 1.65 -26.01
CA PRO A 92 -18.43 1.33 -24.72
C PRO A 92 -17.63 0.33 -23.88
N GLY A 93 -16.99 -0.67 -24.51
CA GLY A 93 -16.16 -1.65 -23.80
C GLY A 93 -14.94 -1.01 -23.12
N GLN A 94 -14.22 -0.15 -23.84
CA GLN A 94 -13.05 0.56 -23.32
C GLN A 94 -13.41 1.56 -22.22
N MET A 95 -14.52 2.28 -22.40
CA MET A 95 -15.02 3.23 -21.39
C MET A 95 -15.48 2.50 -20.11
N ARG A 96 -16.11 1.33 -20.23
CA ARG A 96 -16.43 0.47 -19.07
C ARG A 96 -15.19 -0.06 -18.37
N ALA A 97 -14.13 -0.36 -19.12
CA ALA A 97 -12.86 -0.80 -18.53
C ALA A 97 -12.23 0.29 -17.65
N PHE A 98 -12.36 1.57 -18.04
CA PHE A 98 -11.96 2.69 -17.18
C PHE A 98 -12.74 2.70 -15.86
N MET A 99 -14.06 2.54 -15.90
CA MET A 99 -14.92 2.57 -14.71
C MET A 99 -14.61 1.48 -13.68
N ARG A 100 -13.99 0.37 -14.10
CA ARG A 100 -13.61 -0.74 -13.22
C ARG A 100 -12.26 -0.56 -12.53
N ARG A 101 -11.53 0.52 -12.82
CA ARG A 101 -10.21 0.77 -12.25
C ARG A 101 -10.31 1.16 -10.77
N ALA A 102 -9.39 0.66 -9.97
CA ALA A 102 -9.20 1.13 -8.59
C ALA A 102 -8.87 2.63 -8.60
N GLY A 103 -9.52 3.41 -7.72
CA GLY A 103 -9.36 4.87 -7.65
C GLY A 103 -10.38 5.66 -8.49
N VAL A 104 -11.24 5.03 -9.29
CA VAL A 104 -12.36 5.72 -9.95
C VAL A 104 -13.55 5.81 -9.00
N THR A 105 -14.04 7.04 -8.79
CA THR A 105 -15.15 7.31 -7.87
C THR A 105 -16.52 7.07 -8.53
N LYS A 106 -17.56 6.87 -7.70
CA LYS A 106 -18.95 6.76 -8.19
C LYS A 106 -19.41 7.94 -9.05
N ARG A 107 -18.92 9.15 -8.75
CA ARG A 107 -19.23 10.37 -9.51
C ARG A 107 -18.59 10.35 -10.90
N GLU A 108 -17.34 9.93 -10.99
CA GLU A 108 -16.61 9.80 -12.25
C GLU A 108 -17.22 8.68 -13.11
N MET A 109 -17.60 7.56 -12.49
CA MET A 109 -18.34 6.48 -13.15
C MET A 109 -19.66 6.97 -13.73
N ALA A 110 -20.46 7.72 -12.97
CA ALA A 110 -21.74 8.24 -13.44
C ALA A 110 -21.58 9.17 -14.66
N LEU A 111 -20.54 10.00 -14.67
CA LEU A 111 -20.22 10.87 -15.81
C LEU A 111 -19.83 10.04 -17.04
N VAL A 112 -18.94 9.06 -16.90
CA VAL A 112 -18.54 8.20 -18.03
C VAL A 112 -19.73 7.39 -18.55
N GLN A 113 -20.62 6.95 -17.66
CA GLN A 113 -21.82 6.22 -18.00
C GLN A 113 -22.80 7.04 -18.85
N SER A 114 -22.88 8.36 -18.67
CA SER A 114 -23.72 9.21 -19.53
C SER A 114 -23.18 9.26 -20.95
N TYR A 115 -21.86 9.39 -21.13
CA TYR A 115 -21.24 9.36 -22.46
C TYR A 115 -21.39 8.00 -23.16
N ILE A 116 -21.33 6.90 -22.41
CA ILE A 116 -21.60 5.55 -22.94
C ILE A 116 -23.05 5.47 -23.44
N ARG A 117 -24.01 5.99 -22.67
CA ARG A 117 -25.44 6.01 -23.03
C ARG A 117 -25.67 6.81 -24.32
N ASP A 118 -25.00 7.95 -24.44
CA ASP A 118 -25.10 8.85 -25.58
C ASP A 118 -24.29 8.38 -26.80
N LYS A 119 -23.56 7.26 -26.68
CA LYS A 119 -22.65 6.71 -27.71
C LYS A 119 -21.62 7.71 -28.22
N LYS A 120 -21.14 8.59 -27.33
CA LYS A 120 -20.16 9.64 -27.65
C LYS A 120 -18.83 9.40 -26.93
N PRO A 121 -17.69 9.71 -27.55
CA PRO A 121 -16.42 9.77 -26.83
C PRO A 121 -16.46 10.88 -25.78
N VAL A 122 -15.68 10.72 -24.72
CA VAL A 122 -15.51 11.79 -23.73
C VAL A 122 -14.69 12.92 -24.39
N PRO A 123 -15.18 14.18 -24.38
CA PRO A 123 -14.43 15.32 -24.89
C PRO A 123 -13.03 15.42 -24.27
N ALA A 124 -12.05 15.88 -25.06
CA ALA A 124 -10.64 15.82 -24.67
C ALA A 124 -10.30 16.66 -23.43
N ASP A 125 -11.04 17.73 -23.16
CA ASP A 125 -10.91 18.55 -21.96
C ASP A 125 -11.47 17.84 -20.71
N ILE A 126 -12.62 17.17 -20.83
CA ILE A 126 -13.24 16.40 -19.75
C ILE A 126 -12.42 15.15 -19.44
N ALA A 127 -11.94 14.45 -20.47
CA ALA A 127 -11.07 13.28 -20.31
C ALA A 127 -9.79 13.64 -19.56
N ARG A 128 -9.15 14.78 -19.87
CA ARG A 128 -7.99 15.28 -19.13
C ARG A 128 -8.29 15.57 -17.66
N LYS A 129 -9.43 16.20 -17.36
CA LYS A 129 -9.85 16.45 -15.97
C LYS A 129 -10.10 15.15 -15.21
N LEU A 130 -10.77 14.18 -15.82
CA LEU A 130 -11.02 12.85 -15.23
C LEU A 130 -9.72 12.11 -14.94
N VAL A 131 -8.79 12.11 -15.88
CA VAL A 131 -7.48 11.46 -15.73
C VAL A 131 -6.64 12.16 -14.65
N GLY A 132 -6.70 13.49 -14.55
CA GLY A 132 -6.05 14.23 -13.46
C GLY A 132 -6.56 13.80 -12.08
N ARG A 133 -7.90 13.74 -11.90
CA ARG A 133 -8.50 13.26 -10.65
C ARG A 133 -8.18 11.79 -10.35
N TYR A 134 -8.16 10.96 -11.39
CA TYR A 134 -7.76 9.57 -11.29
C TYR A 134 -6.30 9.44 -10.79
N SER A 135 -5.39 10.25 -11.34
CA SER A 135 -3.99 10.37 -10.89
C SER A 135 -3.91 10.73 -9.40
N ASP A 136 -4.67 11.74 -8.97
CA ASP A 136 -4.70 12.17 -7.57
C ASP A 136 -5.26 11.08 -6.64
N ASN A 137 -6.27 10.33 -7.09
CA ASN A 137 -6.82 9.20 -6.34
C ASN A 137 -5.82 8.04 -6.23
N LEU A 138 -5.06 7.74 -7.31
CA LEU A 138 -3.98 6.74 -7.26
C LEU A 138 -2.87 7.17 -6.30
N LEU A 139 -2.50 8.44 -6.30
CA LEU A 139 -1.49 8.97 -5.37
C LEU A 139 -1.95 8.81 -3.91
N LYS A 140 -3.23 9.08 -3.64
CA LYS A 140 -3.83 8.82 -2.33
C LYS A 140 -3.78 7.33 -1.96
N LEU A 141 -4.21 6.44 -2.86
CA LEU A 141 -4.18 5.00 -2.63
C LEU A 141 -2.76 4.50 -2.36
N ARG A 142 -1.77 4.98 -3.10
CA ARG A 142 -0.36 4.64 -2.85
C ARG A 142 0.08 5.07 -1.46
N GLY A 143 -0.28 6.29 -1.03
CA GLY A 143 0.00 6.77 0.33
C GLY A 143 -0.59 5.85 1.40
N GLU A 144 -1.84 5.41 1.23
CA GLU A 144 -2.49 4.44 2.12
C GLU A 144 -1.80 3.07 2.10
N THR A 145 -1.40 2.57 0.93
CA THR A 145 -0.67 1.30 0.78
C THR A 145 0.68 1.35 1.48
N ILE A 146 1.44 2.44 1.31
CA ILE A 146 2.72 2.64 2.01
C ILE A 146 2.48 2.66 3.52
N ALA A 147 1.58 3.53 4.00
CA ALA A 147 1.33 3.66 5.43
C ALA A 147 0.90 2.31 6.05
N ARG A 148 -0.03 1.60 5.41
CA ARG A 148 -0.52 0.30 5.89
C ARG A 148 0.60 -0.74 5.95
N THR A 149 1.40 -0.84 4.88
CA THR A 149 2.43 -1.87 4.79
C THR A 149 3.56 -1.63 5.80
N GLU A 150 4.02 -0.38 5.89
CA GLU A 150 5.20 -0.03 6.69
C GLU A 150 4.87 0.08 8.19
N LEU A 151 3.68 0.60 8.54
CA LEU A 151 3.26 0.67 9.95
C LEU A 151 2.90 -0.71 10.51
N LEU A 152 2.27 -1.60 9.73
CA LEU A 152 1.85 -2.91 10.24
C LEU A 152 3.04 -3.75 10.69
N GLY A 153 4.05 -3.91 9.82
CA GLY A 153 5.27 -4.65 10.18
C GLY A 153 6.01 -4.01 11.35
N SER A 154 6.07 -2.67 11.38
CA SER A 154 6.71 -1.92 12.47
C SER A 154 6.02 -2.11 13.81
N LEU A 155 4.68 -2.09 13.85
CA LEU A 155 3.90 -2.26 15.07
C LEU A 155 4.03 -3.67 15.64
N HIS A 156 3.96 -4.70 14.79
CA HIS A 156 4.17 -6.08 15.23
C HIS A 156 5.60 -6.31 15.71
N HIS A 157 6.61 -5.75 15.03
CA HIS A 157 7.98 -5.84 15.49
C HIS A 157 8.20 -5.14 16.85
N ALA A 158 7.59 -3.96 17.05
CA ALA A 158 7.65 -3.27 18.34
C ALA A 158 6.98 -4.07 19.46
N GLN A 159 5.85 -4.72 19.17
CA GLN A 159 5.18 -5.64 20.09
C GLN A 159 6.10 -6.83 20.45
N ASP A 160 6.75 -7.43 19.45
CA ASP A 160 7.66 -8.55 19.64
C ASP A 160 8.88 -8.19 20.49
N GLU A 161 9.47 -7.03 20.25
CA GLU A 161 10.61 -6.59 21.05
C GLU A 161 10.18 -6.28 22.49
N GLY A 162 9.00 -5.70 22.71
CA GLY A 162 8.46 -5.49 24.06
C GLY A 162 8.28 -6.80 24.84
N LEU A 163 7.78 -7.85 24.18
CA LEU A 163 7.70 -9.19 24.77
C LEU A 163 9.09 -9.77 25.03
N GLN A 164 10.04 -9.59 24.12
CA GLN A 164 11.40 -10.07 24.29
C GLN A 164 12.07 -9.46 25.52
N GLN A 165 11.88 -8.16 25.77
CA GLN A 165 12.43 -7.50 26.97
C GLN A 165 11.86 -8.07 28.27
N LEU A 166 10.58 -8.44 28.29
CA LEU A 166 9.97 -9.08 29.46
C LEU A 166 10.55 -10.48 29.69
N VAL A 167 10.83 -11.22 28.62
CA VAL A 167 11.50 -12.53 28.70
C VAL A 167 12.95 -12.38 29.15
N ASP A 168 13.71 -11.46 28.56
CA ASP A 168 15.11 -11.17 28.91
C ASP A 168 15.23 -10.74 30.39
N ALA A 169 14.23 -10.02 30.91
CA ALA A 169 14.16 -9.62 32.31
C ALA A 169 13.64 -10.72 33.26
N GLY A 170 13.35 -11.93 32.75
CA GLY A 170 12.82 -13.05 33.52
C GLY A 170 11.39 -12.83 34.04
N LYS A 171 10.67 -11.84 33.53
CA LYS A 171 9.28 -11.53 33.93
C LYS A 171 8.25 -12.39 33.21
N LEU A 172 8.62 -12.93 32.05
CA LEU A 172 7.85 -13.88 31.27
C LEU A 172 8.79 -14.99 30.80
N ARG A 173 8.21 -16.13 30.44
CA ARG A 173 8.89 -17.17 29.68
C ARG A 173 8.20 -17.38 28.34
N ASN A 174 8.95 -17.88 27.35
CA ASN A 174 8.40 -18.12 26.01
C ASN A 174 7.25 -19.13 26.01
N ASP A 175 7.26 -20.12 26.91
CA ASP A 175 6.19 -21.13 27.06
C ASP A 175 4.90 -20.54 27.64
N GLN A 176 4.94 -19.34 28.23
CA GLN A 176 3.76 -18.62 28.70
C GLN A 176 3.10 -17.79 27.59
N ILE A 177 3.74 -17.62 26.44
CA ILE A 177 3.30 -16.70 25.38
C ILE A 177 2.81 -17.51 24.18
N THR A 178 1.53 -17.30 23.83
CA THR A 178 0.91 -17.82 22.62
C THR A 178 0.66 -16.68 21.65
N GLU A 179 1.08 -16.87 20.40
CA GLU A 179 0.86 -15.91 19.32
C GLU A 179 -0.18 -16.49 18.35
N GLU A 180 -1.14 -15.68 17.93
CA GLU A 180 -2.22 -16.09 17.05
C GLU A 180 -2.31 -15.20 15.82
N TRP A 181 -2.49 -15.83 14.66
CA TRP A 181 -2.78 -15.12 13.42
C TRP A 181 -4.26 -14.75 13.35
N ASP A 182 -4.54 -13.46 13.34
CA ASP A 182 -5.91 -12.94 13.34
C ASP A 182 -6.14 -12.18 12.03
N ALA A 183 -6.75 -12.88 11.08
CA ALA A 183 -7.03 -12.36 9.76
C ALA A 183 -8.24 -11.41 9.80
N SER A 184 -8.22 -10.37 8.97
CA SER A 184 -9.42 -9.53 8.81
C SER A 184 -10.53 -10.36 8.15
N GLU A 185 -11.69 -10.45 8.78
CA GLU A 185 -12.82 -11.22 8.23
C GLU A 185 -13.63 -10.35 7.25
N ASP A 186 -12.94 -9.85 6.22
CA ASP A 186 -13.53 -9.05 5.15
C ASP A 186 -13.29 -9.67 3.76
N GLY A 187 -14.05 -9.22 2.76
CA GLY A 187 -13.99 -9.74 1.39
C GLY A 187 -12.70 -9.44 0.61
N ASP A 188 -11.76 -8.75 1.23
CA ASP A 188 -10.48 -8.34 0.64
C ASP A 188 -9.30 -9.12 1.25
N THR A 189 -9.56 -10.02 2.20
CA THR A 189 -8.52 -10.85 2.81
C THR A 189 -8.15 -12.00 1.88
N ARG A 190 -6.85 -12.22 1.71
CA ARG A 190 -6.31 -13.24 0.81
C ARG A 190 -6.65 -14.63 1.32
N ASP A 191 -6.89 -15.57 0.40
CA ASP A 191 -7.16 -16.97 0.73
C ASP A 191 -6.06 -17.58 1.61
N SER A 192 -4.78 -17.28 1.31
CA SER A 192 -3.63 -17.73 2.10
C SER A 192 -3.65 -17.20 3.54
N HIS A 193 -4.15 -15.98 3.76
CA HIS A 193 -4.25 -15.36 5.09
C HIS A 193 -5.50 -15.84 5.84
N ALA A 194 -6.61 -16.04 5.13
CA ALA A 194 -7.83 -16.61 5.70
C ALA A 194 -7.61 -18.05 6.15
N ALA A 195 -6.84 -18.84 5.38
CA ALA A 195 -6.52 -20.23 5.69
C ALA A 195 -5.74 -20.41 6.99
N VAL A 196 -4.96 -19.40 7.41
CA VAL A 196 -4.18 -19.44 8.65
C VAL A 196 -4.88 -18.71 9.81
N ASN A 197 -6.07 -18.15 9.60
CA ASN A 197 -6.81 -17.46 10.64
C ASN A 197 -7.06 -18.34 11.87
N GLY A 198 -6.84 -17.81 13.06
CA GLY A 198 -6.98 -18.53 14.32
C GLY A 198 -5.85 -19.51 14.64
N THR A 199 -4.85 -19.65 13.76
CA THR A 199 -3.67 -20.49 14.02
C THR A 199 -2.92 -19.92 15.20
N LYS A 200 -2.65 -20.77 16.20
CA LYS A 200 -1.89 -20.42 17.41
C LYS A 200 -0.55 -21.14 17.38
N ILE A 201 0.51 -20.39 17.64
CA ILE A 201 1.87 -20.89 17.74
C ILE A 201 2.49 -20.47 19.07
N LYS A 202 3.51 -21.18 19.52
CA LYS A 202 4.31 -20.74 20.66
C LYS A 202 5.22 -19.60 20.22
N ARG A 203 5.57 -18.71 21.15
CA ARG A 203 6.56 -17.68 20.86
C ARG A 203 7.88 -18.29 20.40
N GLY A 204 8.42 -17.78 19.30
CA GLY A 204 9.64 -18.26 18.66
C GLY A 204 9.41 -19.24 17.50
N GLU A 205 8.18 -19.75 17.34
CA GLU A 205 7.76 -20.47 16.15
C GLU A 205 7.36 -19.50 15.02
N LEU A 206 7.15 -20.02 13.81
CA LEU A 206 6.78 -19.23 12.63
C LEU A 206 5.45 -19.74 12.07
N PHE A 207 4.62 -18.82 11.58
CA PHE A 207 3.45 -19.12 10.77
C PHE A 207 3.86 -19.56 9.38
N ILE A 208 3.05 -20.44 8.76
CA ILE A 208 3.21 -20.83 7.35
C ILE A 208 2.05 -20.24 6.55
N VAL A 209 2.30 -19.16 5.81
CA VAL A 209 1.29 -18.40 5.06
C VAL A 209 1.58 -18.52 3.57
N GLY A 210 0.68 -19.16 2.82
CA GLY A 210 0.86 -19.36 1.38
C GLY A 210 2.15 -20.12 1.02
N GLY A 211 2.67 -20.94 1.94
CA GLY A 211 3.94 -21.67 1.80
C GLY A 211 5.19 -20.92 2.28
N TYR A 212 5.05 -19.71 2.82
CA TYR A 212 6.17 -18.91 3.32
C TYR A 212 6.16 -18.83 4.85
N GLN A 213 7.34 -18.84 5.45
CA GLN A 213 7.50 -18.62 6.88
C GLN A 213 7.32 -17.13 7.22
N MET A 214 6.60 -16.84 8.30
CA MET A 214 6.39 -15.48 8.79
C MET A 214 6.31 -15.48 10.33
N SER A 215 6.95 -14.51 10.98
CA SER A 215 6.82 -14.26 12.43
C SER A 215 5.50 -13.53 12.79
N GLY A 216 4.81 -13.00 11.79
CA GLY A 216 3.50 -12.37 11.93
C GLY A 216 3.10 -11.60 10.67
N PRO A 217 1.91 -10.97 10.67
CA PRO A 217 1.46 -10.20 9.51
C PRO A 217 2.39 -9.03 9.20
N GLY A 218 2.70 -8.84 7.92
CA GLY A 218 3.62 -7.78 7.48
C GLY A 218 5.10 -8.13 7.61
N ASP A 219 5.43 -9.32 8.09
CA ASP A 219 6.82 -9.76 8.23
C ASP A 219 7.50 -10.04 6.88
N ARG A 220 8.67 -9.42 6.69
CA ARG A 220 9.52 -9.54 5.49
C ARG A 220 10.82 -10.31 5.77
N SER A 221 11.12 -10.65 7.02
CA SER A 221 12.42 -11.17 7.46
C SER A 221 12.68 -12.63 7.03
N HIS A 222 11.63 -13.38 6.73
CA HIS A 222 11.69 -14.79 6.34
C HIS A 222 11.41 -15.05 4.84
N GLY A 223 11.55 -14.02 4.00
CA GLY A 223 11.49 -14.18 2.54
C GLY A 223 10.09 -14.30 1.95
N ALA A 224 9.04 -14.00 2.73
CA ALA A 224 7.68 -13.89 2.19
C ALA A 224 7.61 -12.82 1.08
N PRO A 225 6.98 -13.11 -0.07
CA PRO A 225 6.93 -12.19 -1.19
C PRO A 225 5.94 -11.06 -0.93
N ALA A 226 6.11 -9.95 -1.65
CA ALA A 226 5.25 -8.77 -1.57
C ALA A 226 3.74 -9.08 -1.61
N LYS A 227 3.33 -10.10 -2.38
CA LYS A 227 1.94 -10.53 -2.49
C LYS A 227 1.32 -11.01 -1.17
N GLU A 228 2.10 -11.48 -0.19
CA GLU A 228 1.61 -11.89 1.14
C GLU A 228 1.75 -10.77 2.20
N ILE A 229 2.29 -9.61 1.82
CA ILE A 229 2.72 -8.58 2.79
C ILE A 229 2.03 -7.24 2.56
N ILE A 230 2.03 -6.77 1.31
CA ILE A 230 1.60 -5.41 0.96
C ILE A 230 0.12 -5.22 1.26
N SER A 231 -0.22 -4.08 1.88
CA SER A 231 -1.61 -3.73 2.22
C SER A 231 -2.36 -4.79 3.05
N CYS A 232 -1.63 -5.60 3.83
CA CYS A 232 -2.23 -6.52 4.79
C CYS A 232 -2.98 -5.75 5.90
N ARG A 233 -4.05 -6.35 6.44
CA ARG A 233 -4.83 -5.82 7.58
C ARG A 233 -4.93 -6.83 8.74
N CYS A 234 -4.34 -8.02 8.59
CA CYS A 234 -4.27 -9.02 9.63
C CYS A 234 -3.46 -8.50 10.82
N ARG A 235 -3.75 -8.98 12.02
CA ARG A 235 -3.08 -8.62 13.26
C ARG A 235 -2.47 -9.85 13.91
N LYS A 236 -1.42 -9.65 14.71
CA LYS A 236 -0.91 -10.67 15.61
C LYS A 236 -1.54 -10.50 17.00
N ARG A 237 -2.30 -11.50 17.44
CA ARG A 237 -2.91 -11.50 18.77
C ARG A 237 -2.02 -12.26 19.74
N ILE A 238 -1.68 -11.62 20.85
CA ILE A 238 -0.82 -12.20 21.90
C ILE A 238 -1.69 -12.58 23.08
N SER A 239 -1.48 -13.79 23.60
CA SER A 239 -2.08 -14.27 24.84
C SER A 239 -0.97 -14.74 25.79
N ILE A 240 -1.08 -14.37 27.07
CA ILE A 240 -0.10 -14.73 28.11
C ILE A 240 -0.81 -15.57 29.17
N ASN A 241 -0.30 -16.78 29.41
CA ASN A 241 -0.77 -17.64 30.48
C ASN A 241 0.07 -17.43 31.76
N PHE A 242 -0.39 -16.51 32.62
CA PHE A 242 0.23 -16.25 33.92
C PHE A 242 0.08 -17.40 34.92
N LEU A 243 -0.83 -18.35 34.68
CA LEU A 243 -1.07 -19.50 35.55
C LEU A 243 -0.21 -20.72 35.22
N ALA A 244 0.64 -20.63 34.19
CA ALA A 244 1.54 -21.73 33.82
C ALA A 244 2.44 -22.18 35.00
N ASP A 245 2.69 -21.29 35.97
CA ASP A 245 3.54 -21.55 37.14
C ASP A 245 2.79 -22.24 38.29
N LEU A 246 1.45 -22.27 38.24
CA LEU A 246 0.60 -22.85 39.28
C LEU A 246 0.15 -24.29 38.94
N ALA A 247 0.57 -24.84 37.80
CA ALA A 247 0.19 -26.16 37.31
C ALA A 247 1.20 -27.28 37.66
N LEU A 248 2.08 -27.05 38.65
CA LEU A 248 3.04 -28.03 39.19
C LEU A 248 2.54 -28.66 40.50
#